data_AF-A0A8T1TVS8-F1
#
_entry.id   AF-A0A8T1TVS8-F1
#
_cell.length_a   1.000
_cell.length_b   1.000
_cell.length_c   1.000
_cell.angle_alpha   90.00
_cell.angle_beta   90.00
_cell.angle_gamma   90.00
#
_symmetry.space_group_name_H-M   'P 1'
#
loop_
_entity.id
_entity.type
_entity.pdbx_description
1 polymer ?
#
loop_
_entity_poly.entity_id
_entity_poly.type
_entity_poly.pdbx_seq_one_letter_code
_entity_poly.pdbx_strand_id
1 'polypeptide(L)'
;MQHAMFEFIRRTRMPLTQFTELVHCQSPTDYRPNKVLHPNILRAYCQGYEHVDDLVLIASEGSRVHLTIPLPQQLSFPRNHPLVSRRIKVLRANIRKEQDAFRCIIVDADIKLIWPEFFISPFGVVDKGNGDASVSGRVIHDF
;
A
#
# COMPACT_ATOMS: atom_id res chain seq x y z
N MET A 1 -3.78 -0.08 -18.16
CA MET A 1 -3.99 0.90 -17.07
C MET A 1 -2.66 1.32 -16.42
N GLN A 2 -1.80 0.40 -15.97
CA GLN A 2 -0.49 0.72 -15.36
C GLN A 2 0.41 1.65 -16.18
N HIS A 3 0.63 1.34 -17.47
CA HIS A 3 1.52 2.16 -18.30
C HIS A 3 1.04 3.63 -18.38
N ALA A 4 -0.27 3.85 -18.47
CA ALA A 4 -0.85 5.20 -18.48
C ALA A 4 -0.67 5.92 -17.13
N MET A 5 -0.76 5.19 -16.01
CA MET A 5 -0.50 5.77 -14.68
C MET A 5 0.95 6.22 -14.51
N PHE A 6 1.92 5.45 -15.00
CA PHE A 6 3.34 5.83 -14.88
C PHE A 6 3.69 7.02 -15.75
N GLU A 7 3.22 7.03 -16.99
CA GLU A 7 3.38 8.17 -17.88
C GLU A 7 2.72 9.43 -17.30
N PHE A 8 1.55 9.28 -16.66
CA PHE A 8 0.90 10.37 -15.97
C PHE A 8 1.76 10.92 -14.82
N ILE A 9 2.31 10.05 -13.95
CA ILE A 9 3.19 10.47 -12.85
C ILE A 9 4.44 11.15 -13.40
N ARG A 10 5.10 10.57 -14.41
CA ARG A 10 6.32 11.13 -15.01
C ARG A 10 6.10 12.51 -15.63
N ARG A 11 4.99 12.69 -16.35
CA ARG A 11 4.66 13.94 -17.04
C ARG A 11 4.24 15.05 -16.09
N THR A 12 3.41 14.72 -15.11
CA THR A 12 2.87 15.71 -14.16
C THR A 12 3.82 15.98 -13.00
N ARG A 13 4.72 15.03 -12.69
CA ARG A 13 5.50 14.99 -11.45
C ARG A 13 4.62 15.18 -10.21
N MET A 14 3.39 14.67 -10.27
CA MET A 14 2.40 14.79 -9.20
C MET A 14 2.97 14.27 -7.87
N PRO A 15 2.85 15.01 -6.76
CA PRO A 15 3.24 14.52 -5.44
C PRO A 15 2.51 13.24 -5.04
N LEU A 16 3.13 12.38 -4.23
CA LEU A 16 2.53 11.10 -3.81
C LEU A 16 1.17 11.30 -3.14
N THR A 17 1.03 12.35 -2.32
CA THR A 17 -0.22 12.66 -1.62
C THR A 17 -1.36 12.90 -2.59
N GLN A 18 -1.18 13.78 -3.57
CA GLN A 18 -2.18 14.07 -4.61
C GLN A 18 -2.49 12.83 -5.46
N PHE A 19 -1.47 12.03 -5.77
CA PHE A 19 -1.68 10.80 -6.52
C PHE A 19 -2.49 9.77 -5.71
N THR A 20 -2.21 9.66 -4.41
CA THR A 20 -2.93 8.77 -3.49
C THR A 20 -4.40 9.21 -3.39
N GLU A 21 -4.66 10.51 -3.23
CA GLU A 21 -6.02 11.07 -3.27
C GLU A 21 -6.77 10.72 -4.56
N LEU A 22 -6.11 10.83 -5.71
CA LEU A 22 -6.68 10.47 -7.01
C LEU A 22 -7.05 8.99 -7.07
N VAL A 23 -6.15 8.10 -6.63
CA VAL A 23 -6.38 6.64 -6.57
C VAL A 23 -7.53 6.27 -5.63
N HIS A 24 -7.70 7.02 -4.54
CA HIS A 24 -8.80 6.84 -3.59
C HIS A 24 -10.11 7.56 -3.99
N CYS A 25 -10.12 8.23 -5.14
CA CYS A 25 -11.25 9.05 -5.60
C CYS A 25 -11.68 10.08 -4.55
N GLN A 26 -10.71 10.70 -3.87
CA GLN A 26 -10.97 11.81 -2.97
C GLN A 26 -11.35 13.06 -3.77
N SER A 27 -12.35 13.78 -3.28
CA SER A 27 -12.86 15.01 -3.88
C SER A 27 -13.24 16.02 -2.80
N PRO A 28 -13.41 17.31 -3.14
CA PRO A 28 -13.88 18.30 -2.17
C PRO A 28 -15.24 17.95 -1.53
N THR A 29 -16.08 17.20 -2.24
CA THR A 29 -17.41 16.79 -1.78
C THR A 29 -17.40 15.50 -0.95
N ASP A 30 -16.39 14.65 -1.14
CA ASP A 30 -16.17 13.45 -0.35
C ASP A 30 -14.66 13.17 -0.35
N TYR A 31 -14.00 13.60 0.71
CA TYR A 31 -12.55 13.49 0.87
C TYR A 31 -12.15 12.23 1.66
N ARG A 32 -13.08 11.34 1.97
CA ARG A 32 -12.77 10.11 2.71
C ARG A 32 -11.79 9.24 1.92
N PRO A 33 -10.69 8.75 2.50
CA PRO A 33 -9.75 7.89 1.76
C PRO A 33 -10.31 6.48 1.51
N ASN A 34 -11.14 5.97 2.42
CA ASN A 34 -11.82 4.69 2.25
C ASN A 34 -13.32 4.92 2.06
N LYS A 35 -13.79 4.82 0.81
CA LYS A 35 -15.21 5.07 0.44
C LYS A 35 -16.19 4.07 1.05
N VAL A 36 -15.72 2.87 1.38
CA VAL A 36 -16.53 1.80 1.99
C VAL A 36 -16.81 2.10 3.47
N LEU A 37 -15.93 2.84 4.14
CA LEU A 37 -16.13 3.19 5.56
C LEU A 37 -17.05 4.40 5.66
N HIS A 38 -18.27 4.17 6.13
CA HIS A 38 -19.27 5.21 6.35
C HIS A 38 -19.29 5.63 7.83
N PRO A 39 -18.89 6.88 8.16
CA PRO A 39 -18.84 7.37 9.53
C PRO A 39 -20.15 7.16 10.31
N ASN A 40 -21.28 7.46 9.68
CA ASN A 40 -22.59 7.32 10.31
C ASN A 40 -22.96 5.86 10.60
N ILE A 41 -22.56 4.93 9.73
CA ILE A 41 -22.79 3.49 9.94
C ILE A 41 -21.90 3.01 11.09
N LEU A 42 -20.62 3.38 11.10
CA LEU A 42 -19.71 3.02 12.19
C LEU A 42 -20.22 3.51 13.54
N ARG A 43 -20.68 4.76 13.62
CA ARG A 43 -21.23 5.31 14.86
C ARG A 43 -22.46 4.54 15.35
N ALA A 44 -23.35 4.15 14.45
CA ALA A 44 -24.56 3.40 14.81
C ALA A 44 -24.25 1.96 15.24
N TYR A 45 -23.40 1.25 14.49
CA TYR A 45 -23.10 -0.16 14.75
C TYR A 45 -22.11 -0.37 15.91
N CYS A 46 -21.23 0.60 16.17
CA CYS A 46 -20.26 0.55 17.25
C CYS A 46 -20.73 1.34 18.48
N GLN A 47 -22.05 1.52 18.67
CA GLN A 47 -22.57 2.23 19.83
C GLN A 47 -22.11 1.54 21.14
N GLY A 48 -21.55 2.33 22.05
CA GLY A 48 -21.00 1.84 23.31
C GLY A 48 -19.56 1.31 23.23
N TYR A 49 -18.94 1.29 22.05
CA TYR A 49 -17.51 1.02 21.91
C TYR A 49 -16.70 2.26 22.31
N GLU A 50 -15.73 2.06 23.19
CA GLU A 50 -14.90 3.13 23.76
C GLU A 50 -14.23 4.02 22.70
N HIS A 51 -13.77 3.42 21.60
CA HIS A 51 -13.05 4.12 20.53
C HIS A 51 -13.90 4.39 19.29
N VAL A 52 -15.23 4.48 19.42
CA VAL A 52 -16.12 4.73 18.27
C VAL A 52 -15.77 6.04 17.56
N ASP A 53 -15.39 7.07 18.31
CA ASP A 53 -15.00 8.36 17.72
C ASP A 53 -13.66 8.27 16.97
N ASP A 54 -12.70 7.48 17.45
CA ASP A 54 -11.45 7.21 16.73
C ASP A 54 -11.72 6.48 15.41
N LEU A 55 -12.61 5.48 15.41
CA LEU A 55 -13.02 4.77 14.19
C LEU A 55 -13.71 5.70 13.18
N VAL A 56 -14.58 6.58 13.68
CA VAL A 56 -15.27 7.60 12.86
C VAL A 56 -14.27 8.58 12.27
N LEU A 57 -13.26 9.01 13.05
CA LEU A 57 -12.21 9.90 12.59
C LEU A 57 -11.36 9.23 11.50
N ILE A 58 -10.92 7.99 11.71
CA ILE A 58 -10.16 7.20 10.73
C ILE A 58 -10.96 7.00 9.44
N ALA A 59 -12.26 6.73 9.54
CA ALA A 59 -13.12 6.58 8.36
C ALA A 59 -13.30 7.90 7.59
N SER A 60 -13.31 9.03 8.31
CA SER A 60 -13.54 10.35 7.73
C SER A 60 -12.28 10.92 7.07
N GLU A 61 -11.13 10.76 7.73
CA GLU A 61 -9.89 11.46 7.40
C GLU A 61 -8.72 10.53 7.06
N GLY A 62 -8.88 9.23 7.26
CA GLY A 62 -7.79 8.27 7.20
C GLY A 62 -7.00 8.16 8.50
N SER A 63 -6.08 7.20 8.51
CA SER A 63 -5.16 7.02 9.63
C SER A 63 -4.06 8.08 9.61
N ARG A 64 -3.94 8.87 10.67
CA ARG A 64 -2.86 9.85 10.86
C ARG A 64 -1.77 9.24 11.74
N VAL A 65 -0.62 8.92 11.14
CA VAL A 65 0.53 8.41 11.87
C VAL A 65 1.47 9.55 12.23
N HIS A 66 1.72 9.75 13.52
CA HIS A 66 2.72 10.68 14.00
C HIS A 66 4.02 9.91 14.24
N LEU A 67 5.01 10.20 13.42
CA LEU A 67 6.33 9.62 13.59
C LEU A 67 7.07 10.35 14.71
N THR A 68 7.58 9.62 15.69
CA THR A 68 8.45 10.17 16.73
C THR A 68 9.86 10.48 16.21
N ILE A 69 10.26 9.83 15.11
CA ILE A 69 11.54 9.99 14.45
C ILE A 69 11.26 10.10 12.94
N PRO A 70 11.87 11.06 12.21
CA PRO A 70 11.71 11.14 10.76
C PRO A 70 12.13 9.84 10.07
N LEU A 71 11.42 9.46 8.99
CA LEU A 71 11.84 8.31 8.19
C LEU A 71 13.24 8.58 7.61
N PRO A 72 14.18 7.61 7.70
CA PRO A 72 15.50 7.78 7.12
C PRO A 72 15.40 7.84 5.60
N GLN A 73 16.26 8.64 4.98
CA GLN A 73 16.39 8.65 3.53
C GLN A 73 17.04 7.35 3.07
N GLN A 74 16.35 6.61 2.21
CA GLN A 74 16.83 5.36 1.69
C GLN A 74 17.61 5.59 0.39
N LEU A 75 18.94 5.49 0.46
CA LEU A 75 19.84 5.73 -0.68
C LEU A 75 19.92 4.57 -1.68
N SER A 76 19.47 3.37 -1.29
CA SER A 76 19.51 2.18 -2.15
C SER A 76 18.34 1.23 -1.85
N PHE A 77 17.96 0.41 -2.82
CA PHE A 77 16.94 -0.63 -2.60
C PHE A 77 17.54 -1.77 -1.78
N PRO A 78 16.90 -2.20 -0.66
CA PRO A 78 17.37 -3.37 0.07
C PRO A 78 17.28 -4.61 -0.82
N ARG A 79 18.18 -5.56 -0.60
CA ARG A 79 18.10 -6.86 -1.27
C ARG A 79 16.95 -7.66 -0.68
N ASN A 80 16.13 -8.26 -1.54
CA ASN A 80 15.15 -9.24 -1.12
C ASN A 80 15.84 -10.43 -0.42
N HIS A 81 15.11 -11.13 0.45
CA HIS A 81 15.62 -12.33 1.09
C HIS A 81 16.07 -13.36 0.03
N PRO A 82 17.23 -14.04 0.16
CA PRO A 82 17.79 -14.87 -0.91
C PRO A 82 16.85 -15.95 -1.47
N LEU A 83 15.94 -16.48 -0.64
CA LEU A 83 14.94 -17.46 -1.06
C LEU A 83 13.89 -16.90 -2.04
N VAL A 84 13.69 -15.57 -2.06
CA VAL A 84 12.77 -14.93 -3.00
C VAL A 84 13.22 -15.13 -4.45
N SER A 85 14.52 -15.04 -4.73
CA SER A 85 15.05 -15.28 -6.07
C SER A 85 14.73 -16.67 -6.58
N ARG A 86 14.71 -17.67 -5.68
CA ARG A 86 14.31 -19.06 -5.99
C ARG A 86 12.80 -19.21 -6.18
N ARG A 87 12.00 -18.28 -5.67
CA ARG A 87 10.53 -18.31 -5.65
C ARG A 87 9.90 -17.12 -6.36
N ILE A 88 10.60 -16.55 -7.35
CA ILE A 88 10.18 -15.32 -8.04
C ILE A 88 8.81 -15.45 -8.71
N LYS A 89 8.45 -16.65 -9.18
CA LYS A 89 7.13 -16.93 -9.77
C LYS A 89 6.02 -16.78 -8.73
N VAL A 90 6.23 -17.30 -7.52
CA VAL A 90 5.28 -17.18 -6.39
C VAL A 90 5.15 -15.73 -5.98
N LEU A 91 6.25 -14.98 -5.88
CA LEU A 91 6.23 -13.55 -5.58
C LEU A 91 5.39 -12.78 -6.63
N ARG A 92 5.70 -12.96 -7.92
CA ARG A 92 4.98 -12.29 -9.02
C ARG A 92 3.48 -12.63 -9.03
N ALA A 93 3.12 -13.89 -8.80
CA ALA A 93 1.72 -14.30 -8.76
C ALA A 93 0.96 -13.65 -7.59
N ASN A 94 1.57 -13.60 -6.41
CA ASN A 94 0.97 -12.93 -5.25
C ASN A 94 0.84 -11.42 -5.48
N ILE A 95 1.92 -10.76 -5.93
CA ILE A 95 1.88 -9.32 -6.27
C ILE A 95 0.80 -9.04 -7.30
N ARG A 96 0.69 -9.88 -8.35
CA ARG A 96 -0.32 -9.71 -9.38
C ARG A 96 -1.73 -9.82 -8.81
N LYS A 97 -1.97 -10.77 -7.90
CA LYS A 97 -3.26 -10.92 -7.22
C LYS A 97 -3.63 -9.69 -6.38
N GLU A 98 -2.69 -9.13 -5.64
CA GLU A 98 -2.90 -7.92 -4.84
C GLU A 98 -3.17 -6.70 -5.73
N GLN A 99 -2.44 -6.61 -6.84
CA GLN A 99 -2.61 -5.57 -7.84
C GLN A 99 -3.98 -5.66 -8.53
N ASP A 100 -4.41 -6.86 -8.94
CA ASP A 100 -5.71 -7.08 -9.59
C ASP A 100 -6.88 -6.80 -8.64
N ALA A 101 -6.67 -6.99 -7.34
CA ALA A 101 -7.62 -6.60 -6.30
C ALA A 101 -7.54 -5.12 -5.92
N PHE A 102 -6.69 -4.33 -6.58
CA PHE A 102 -6.45 -2.91 -6.29
C PHE A 102 -6.00 -2.66 -4.83
N ARG A 103 -5.37 -3.65 -4.20
CA ARG A 103 -4.83 -3.55 -2.83
C ARG A 103 -3.42 -2.97 -2.80
N CYS A 104 -2.73 -2.97 -3.93
CA CYS A 104 -1.46 -2.28 -4.10
C CYS A 104 -1.33 -1.69 -5.50
N ILE A 105 -0.47 -0.67 -5.61
CA ILE A 105 0.04 -0.18 -6.89
C ILE A 105 1.45 -0.71 -7.09
N ILE A 106 1.76 -1.09 -8.32
CA ILE A 106 3.13 -1.42 -8.73
C ILE A 106 3.62 -0.27 -9.58
N VAL A 107 4.79 0.26 -9.24
CA VAL A 107 5.41 1.40 -9.93
C VAL A 107 6.80 1.00 -10.44
N ASP A 108 7.25 1.66 -11.51
CA ASP A 108 8.61 1.51 -12.00
C ASP A 108 9.61 2.11 -10.99
N ALA A 109 10.82 1.56 -10.93
CA ALA A 109 11.82 1.94 -9.94
C ALA A 109 12.27 3.41 -10.04
N ASP A 110 12.18 4.00 -11.24
CA ASP A 110 12.54 5.40 -11.49
C ASP A 110 11.57 6.40 -10.86
N ILE A 111 10.34 5.98 -10.53
CA ILE A 111 9.36 6.81 -9.80
C ILE A 111 9.89 7.22 -8.42
N LYS A 112 10.83 6.47 -7.85
CA LYS A 112 11.53 6.85 -6.61
C LYS A 112 12.23 8.22 -6.71
N LEU A 113 12.62 8.65 -7.92
CA LEU A 113 13.20 9.97 -8.17
C LEU A 113 12.16 11.10 -8.13
N ILE A 114 10.87 10.77 -8.20
CA ILE A 114 9.76 11.72 -8.10
C ILE A 114 9.20 11.74 -6.67
N TRP A 115 9.13 10.56 -6.02
CA TRP A 115 8.63 10.39 -4.65
C TRP A 115 9.77 9.99 -3.68
N PRO A 116 10.62 10.94 -3.26
CA PRO A 116 11.71 10.68 -2.33
C PRO A 116 11.23 10.20 -0.95
N GLU A 117 9.95 10.38 -0.62
CA GLU A 117 9.30 9.91 0.61
C GLU A 117 9.10 8.38 0.69
N PHE A 118 9.25 7.65 -0.41
CA PHE A 118 9.12 6.18 -0.37
C PHE A 118 10.17 5.51 0.51
N PHE A 119 9.69 4.74 1.48
CA PHE A 119 10.50 3.76 2.18
C PHE A 119 10.24 2.39 1.56
N ILE A 120 11.30 1.67 1.18
CA ILE A 120 11.16 0.44 0.39
C ILE A 120 11.67 -0.72 1.21
N SER A 121 10.76 -1.63 1.54
CA SER A 121 11.04 -2.84 2.28
C SER A 121 11.38 -4.02 1.37
N PRO A 122 12.30 -4.91 1.78
CA PRO A 122 12.59 -6.11 1.02
C PRO A 122 11.40 -7.09 1.11
N PHE A 123 11.28 -7.93 0.08
CA PHE A 123 10.35 -9.05 0.08
C PHE A 123 10.96 -10.30 0.70
N GLY A 124 10.10 -11.08 1.36
CA GLY A 124 10.31 -12.48 1.71
C GLY A 124 9.19 -13.35 1.14
N VAL A 125 9.45 -14.66 0.97
CA VAL A 125 8.41 -15.65 0.64
C VAL A 125 8.56 -16.82 1.61
N VAL A 126 7.51 -17.05 2.40
CA VAL A 126 7.43 -18.15 3.38
C VAL A 126 6.43 -19.21 2.93
N ASP A 127 6.57 -20.42 3.43
CA ASP A 127 5.72 -21.54 3.03
C ASP A 127 4.30 -21.42 3.55
N LYS A 128 3.35 -21.86 2.73
CA LYS A 128 1.93 -21.85 3.06
C LYS A 128 1.52 -23.26 3.49
N GLY A 129 1.77 -23.61 4.75
CA GLY A 129 1.42 -24.92 5.32
C GLY A 129 1.99 -26.08 4.52
N ASN A 130 1.25 -27.19 4.39
CA ASN A 130 1.69 -28.43 3.75
C ASN A 130 1.68 -28.42 2.20
N GLY A 131 1.54 -27.26 1.56
CA GLY A 131 1.59 -27.16 0.09
C GLY A 131 3.03 -27.20 -0.44
N ASP A 132 3.22 -27.56 -1.71
CA ASP A 132 4.53 -27.49 -2.36
C ASP A 132 5.04 -26.03 -2.35
N ALA A 133 6.15 -25.82 -1.64
CA ALA A 133 6.84 -24.54 -1.49
C ALA A 133 7.31 -23.96 -2.83
N SER A 134 7.49 -24.79 -3.86
CA SER A 134 7.94 -24.35 -5.19
C SER A 134 6.85 -23.58 -5.96
N VAL A 135 5.57 -23.83 -5.65
CA VAL A 135 4.39 -23.26 -6.34
C VAL A 135 3.51 -22.39 -5.45
N SER A 136 3.60 -22.52 -4.13
CA SER A 136 2.74 -21.82 -3.18
C SER A 136 3.55 -21.24 -2.03
N GLY A 137 3.21 -20.02 -1.60
CA GLY A 137 3.86 -19.32 -0.48
C GLY A 137 3.17 -18.00 -0.17
N ARG A 138 3.40 -17.46 1.03
CA ARG A 138 2.95 -16.12 1.43
C ARG A 138 4.09 -15.14 1.22
N VAL A 139 3.79 -14.03 0.54
CA VAL A 139 4.71 -12.89 0.45
C VAL A 139 4.61 -12.10 1.74
N ILE A 140 5.76 -11.72 2.29
CA ILE A 140 5.86 -10.85 3.45
C ILE A 140 6.77 -9.67 3.12
N HIS A 141 6.48 -8.55 3.78
CA HIS A 141 7.27 -7.33 3.73
C HIS A 141 8.16 -7.27 4.98
N ASP A 142 9.26 -6.53 4.92
CA ASP A 142 10.14 -6.23 6.07
C ASP A 142 10.98 -7.42 6.59
N PHE A 143 11.62 -8.17 5.68
CA PHE A 143 12.61 -9.20 6.04
C PHE A 143 14.00 -8.63 6.36
#